data_AF-A0A9D5KJG3-F1
#
_entry.id   AF-A0A9D5KJG3-F1
#
_cell.length_a   1.000
_cell.length_b   1.000
_cell.length_c   1.000
_cell.angle_alpha   90.00
_cell.angle_beta   90.00
_cell.angle_gamma   90.00
#
_symmetry.space_group_name_H-M   'P 1'
#
loop_
_entity.id
_entity.type
_entity.pdbx_description
1 polymer ?
#
loop_
_entity_poly.entity_id
_entity_poly.type
_entity_poly.pdbx_seq_one_letter_code
_entity_poly.pdbx_strand_id
1 'polypeptide(L)'
;MSRRLVNFKIIGYTNYQLYTLALFISIMIITGLLILGSIIVVFLHSQQITNLDPSMQNKLIQDIMFAGTIALIACAIIGTVMVIRYTNTVAGPLYRLKLYLYNMLDGKPQGPLRFRSNDNFKDLTLAVNSFQEKINTIELQQKN
;
A
#
# COMPACT_ATOMS: atom_id res chain seq x y z
N MET A 1 -6.42 -18.54 -27.14
CA MET A 1 -5.98 -18.25 -25.76
C MET A 1 -5.79 -16.73 -25.63
N SER A 2 -6.81 -16.00 -25.18
CA SER A 2 -6.81 -14.53 -25.17
C SER A 2 -6.17 -14.01 -23.88
N ARG A 3 -5.03 -13.32 -24.00
CA ARG A 3 -4.34 -12.65 -22.88
C ARG A 3 -5.06 -11.33 -22.59
N ARG A 4 -5.78 -11.24 -21.47
CA ARG A 4 -6.32 -9.98 -20.94
C ARG A 4 -5.17 -9.07 -20.54
N LEU A 5 -4.91 -8.03 -21.33
CA LEU A 5 -4.04 -6.93 -20.96
C LEU A 5 -4.71 -6.15 -19.82
N VAL A 6 -4.12 -6.24 -18.63
CA VAL A 6 -4.56 -5.49 -17.46
C VAL A 6 -4.09 -4.05 -17.64
N ASN A 7 -4.98 -3.19 -18.12
CA ASN A 7 -4.72 -1.75 -18.19
C ASN A 7 -4.66 -1.18 -16.77
N PHE A 8 -3.45 -1.00 -16.24
CA PHE A 8 -3.20 -0.30 -15.00
C PHE A 8 -3.47 1.21 -15.19
N LYS A 9 -4.73 1.60 -15.03
CA LYS A 9 -5.11 3.01 -14.96
C LYS A 9 -4.72 3.54 -13.59
N ILE A 10 -3.64 4.32 -13.52
CA ILE A 10 -3.19 4.99 -12.30
C ILE A 10 -4.20 6.10 -11.99
N ILE A 11 -5.11 5.86 -11.03
CA ILE A 11 -6.14 6.82 -10.64
C ILE A 11 -5.51 7.82 -9.65
N GLY A 12 -5.34 9.06 -10.09
CA GLY A 12 -4.66 10.14 -9.38
C GLY A 12 -5.40 10.63 -8.13
N TYR A 13 -5.02 10.10 -6.97
CA TYR A 13 -5.30 10.69 -5.67
C TYR A 13 -3.96 11.12 -5.05
N THR A 14 -3.45 12.26 -5.48
CA THR A 14 -2.09 12.75 -5.22
C THR A 14 -1.75 12.73 -3.73
N ASN A 15 -2.69 13.11 -2.84
CA ASN A 15 -2.43 13.17 -1.40
C ASN A 15 -2.35 11.77 -0.75
N TYR A 16 -3.25 10.85 -1.09
CA TYR A 16 -3.20 9.49 -0.55
C TYR A 16 -2.00 8.70 -1.09
N GLN A 17 -1.69 8.90 -2.37
CA GLN A 17 -0.48 8.37 -2.99
C GLN A 17 0.78 8.91 -2.32
N LEU A 18 0.78 10.18 -1.90
CA LEU A 18 1.91 10.76 -1.15
C LEU A 18 2.10 10.09 0.21
N TYR A 19 1.02 9.83 0.97
CA TYR A 19 1.13 9.14 2.26
C TYR A 19 1.59 7.68 2.13
N THR A 20 1.05 6.93 1.16
CA THR A 20 1.48 5.54 0.94
C THR A 20 2.90 5.47 0.41
N LEU A 21 3.31 6.41 -0.44
CA LEU A 21 4.68 6.52 -0.94
C LEU A 21 5.65 6.97 0.16
N ALA A 22 5.25 7.90 1.03
CA ALA A 22 6.05 8.29 2.20
C ALA A 22 6.23 7.12 3.18
N LEU A 23 5.19 6.32 3.41
CA LEU A 23 5.26 5.11 4.22
C LEU A 23 6.15 4.03 3.57
N PHE A 24 6.13 3.92 2.24
CA PHE A 24 7.04 3.03 1.53
C PHE A 24 8.50 3.48 1.63
N ILE A 25 8.75 4.79 1.44
CA ILE A 25 10.07 5.38 1.59
C ILE A 25 10.58 5.20 3.03
N SER A 26 9.73 5.40 4.04
CA SER A 26 10.15 5.22 5.44
C SER A 26 10.52 3.77 5.74
N ILE A 27 9.78 2.79 5.23
CA ILE A 27 10.14 1.37 5.33
C ILE A 27 11.47 1.10 4.64
N MET A 28 11.68 1.63 3.43
CA MET A 28 12.95 1.47 2.71
C MET A 28 14.13 2.07 3.48
N ILE A 29 13.96 3.25 4.08
CA ILE A 29 14.98 3.90 4.92
C ILE A 29 15.29 3.06 6.16
N ILE A 30 14.27 2.60 6.89
CA ILE A 30 14.46 1.76 8.09
C ILE A 30 15.19 0.47 7.73
N THR A 31 14.77 -0.19 6.65
CA THR A 31 15.41 -1.42 6.18
C THR A 31 16.86 -1.17 5.76
N GLY A 32 17.11 -0.07 5.04
CA GLY A 32 18.46 0.35 4.68
C GLY A 32 19.35 0.61 5.89
N LEU A 33 18.84 1.28 6.93
CA LEU A 33 19.56 1.55 8.17
C LEU A 33 19.91 0.26 8.93
N LEU A 34 18.97 -0.68 9.02
CA LEU A 34 19.21 -1.98 9.67
C LEU A 34 20.32 -2.77 8.94
N ILE A 35 20.33 -2.72 7.62
CA ILE A 35 21.36 -3.38 6.81
C ILE A 35 22.71 -2.67 6.98
N LEU A 36 22.72 -1.35 6.91
CA LEU A 36 23.95 -0.56 7.08
C LEU A 36 24.56 -0.77 8.47
N GLY A 37 23.71 -0.81 9.51
CA GLY A 37 24.11 -1.20 10.86
C GLY A 37 24.67 -2.62 10.93
N SER A 38 24.05 -3.58 10.24
CA SER A 38 24.54 -4.97 10.17
C SER A 38 25.91 -5.06 9.51
N ILE A 39 26.14 -4.32 8.42
CA ILE A 39 27.44 -4.24 7.73
C ILE A 39 28.50 -3.64 8.66
N ILE A 40 28.18 -2.55 9.35
CA ILE A 40 29.10 -1.91 10.30
C ILE A 40 29.46 -2.88 11.43
N VAL A 41 28.49 -3.61 11.99
CA VAL A 41 28.75 -4.60 13.05
C VAL A 41 29.69 -5.71 12.54
N VAL A 42 29.45 -6.25 11.34
CA VAL A 42 30.34 -7.25 10.73
C VAL A 42 31.73 -6.69 10.48
N PHE A 43 31.84 -5.44 10.01
CA PHE A 43 33.11 -4.77 9.77
C PHE A 43 33.89 -4.52 11.08
N LEU A 44 33.22 -4.03 12.11
CA LEU A 44 33.82 -3.83 13.43
C LEU A 44 34.28 -5.16 14.04
N HIS A 45 33.50 -6.23 13.86
CA HIS A 45 33.88 -7.55 14.33
C HIS A 45 35.02 -8.16 13.49
N SER A 46 35.07 -7.92 12.18
CA SER A 46 36.15 -8.41 11.33
C SER A 46 37.50 -7.76 11.64
N GLN A 47 37.52 -6.52 12.12
CA GLN A 47 38.74 -5.87 12.64
C GLN A 47 39.26 -6.55 13.93
N GLN A 48 38.35 -7.07 14.77
CA GLN A 48 38.71 -7.87 15.95
C GLN A 48 39.13 -9.31 15.59
N ILE A 49 38.67 -9.82 14.44
CA ILE A 49 39.09 -11.11 13.90
C ILE A 49 40.38 -10.94 13.08
N THR A 50 41.43 -10.42 13.72
CA THR A 50 42.74 -10.18 13.09
C THR A 50 43.62 -11.43 12.99
N ASN A 51 43.09 -12.60 13.39
CA ASN A 51 43.81 -13.89 13.41
C ASN A 51 43.30 -14.91 12.38
N LEU A 52 42.40 -14.53 11.47
CA LEU A 52 41.97 -15.40 10.38
C LEU A 52 42.84 -15.18 9.13
N ASP A 53 43.00 -16.26 8.36
CA ASP A 53 43.60 -16.20 7.03
C ASP A 53 42.86 -15.15 6.16
N PRO A 54 43.57 -14.19 5.54
CA PRO A 54 42.98 -13.14 4.70
C PRO A 54 42.06 -13.67 3.60
N SER A 55 42.35 -14.88 3.09
CA SER A 55 41.52 -15.53 2.07
C SER A 55 40.14 -15.92 2.61
N MET A 56 40.04 -16.35 3.86
CA MET A 56 38.80 -16.75 4.51
C MET A 56 37.96 -15.53 4.93
N GLN A 57 38.62 -14.44 5.33
CA GLN A 57 37.95 -13.18 5.67
C GLN A 57 37.22 -12.57 4.45
N ASN A 58 37.89 -12.52 3.30
CA ASN A 58 37.29 -11.98 2.07
C ASN A 58 36.09 -12.81 1.60
N LYS A 59 36.18 -14.13 1.70
CA LYS A 59 35.07 -15.02 1.35
C LYS A 59 33.85 -14.80 2.24
N LEU A 60 34.05 -14.69 3.56
CA LEU A 60 32.97 -14.42 4.51
C LEU A 60 32.30 -13.07 4.26
N ILE A 61 33.08 -12.02 3.98
CA ILE A 61 32.54 -10.70 3.63
C ILE A 61 31.70 -10.79 2.36
N GLN A 62 32.21 -11.46 1.32
CA GLN A 62 31.50 -11.62 0.06
C GLN A 62 30.18 -12.37 0.23
N ASP A 63 30.18 -13.47 1.00
CA ASP A 63 28.98 -14.27 1.26
C ASP A 63 27.92 -13.46 2.02
N ILE A 64 28.33 -12.68 3.03
CA ILE A 64 27.43 -11.81 3.81
C ILE A 64 26.86 -10.70 2.92
N MET A 65 27.69 -10.04 2.10
CA MET A 65 27.24 -8.97 1.20
C MET A 65 26.26 -9.50 0.14
N PHE A 66 26.53 -10.69 -0.40
CA PHE A 66 25.66 -11.33 -1.37
C PHE A 66 24.31 -11.71 -0.75
N ALA A 67 24.32 -12.35 0.41
CA ALA A 67 23.10 -12.67 1.16
C ALA A 67 22.30 -11.41 1.52
N GLY A 68 22.97 -10.36 1.98
CA GLY A 68 22.35 -9.07 2.31
C GLY A 68 21.69 -8.41 1.09
N THR A 69 22.33 -8.48 -0.07
CA THR A 69 21.81 -7.92 -1.32
C THR A 69 20.56 -8.68 -1.79
N ILE A 70 20.58 -10.02 -1.74
CA ILE A 70 19.40 -10.84 -2.06
C ILE A 70 18.24 -10.50 -1.12
N ALA A 71 18.50 -10.42 0.18
CA ALA A 71 17.49 -10.07 1.17
C ALA A 71 16.88 -8.67 0.90
N LEU A 72 17.69 -7.70 0.48
CA LEU A 72 17.24 -6.35 0.15
C LEU A 72 16.32 -6.36 -1.07
N ILE A 73 16.72 -7.04 -2.15
CA ILE A 73 15.89 -7.18 -3.35
C ILE A 73 14.56 -7.84 -3.00
N ALA A 74 14.58 -8.91 -2.21
CA ALA A 74 13.36 -9.58 -1.76
C ALA A 74 12.45 -8.65 -0.94
N CYS A 75 12.99 -7.89 0.01
CA CYS A 75 12.23 -6.92 0.80
C CYS A 75 11.64 -5.81 -0.06
N ALA A 76 12.40 -5.28 -1.03
CA ALA A 76 11.92 -4.25 -1.96
C ALA A 76 10.76 -4.76 -2.82
N ILE A 77 10.85 -5.99 -3.33
CA ILE A 77 9.77 -6.62 -4.12
C ILE A 77 8.52 -6.80 -3.24
N ILE A 78 8.67 -7.41 -2.05
CA ILE A 78 7.54 -7.66 -1.15
C ILE A 78 6.88 -6.34 -0.73
N GLY A 79 7.68 -5.33 -0.36
CA GLY A 79 7.18 -4.01 0.01
C GLY A 79 6.41 -3.35 -1.14
N THR A 80 6.95 -3.40 -2.36
CA THR A 80 6.29 -2.84 -3.55
C THR A 80 4.95 -3.54 -3.80
N VAL A 81 4.92 -4.88 -3.73
CA VAL A 81 3.68 -5.66 -3.92
C VAL A 81 2.65 -5.31 -2.85
N MET A 82 3.06 -5.19 -1.58
CA MET A 82 2.16 -4.81 -0.50
C MET A 82 1.56 -3.41 -0.70
N VAL A 83 2.38 -2.43 -1.06
CA VAL A 83 1.92 -1.05 -1.31
C VAL A 83 0.93 -0.99 -2.46
N ILE A 84 1.23 -1.69 -3.57
CA ILE A 84 0.31 -1.76 -4.72
C ILE A 84 -1.02 -2.38 -4.30
N ARG A 85 -0.98 -3.50 -3.56
CA ARG A 85 -2.21 -4.17 -3.10
C ARG A 85 -3.02 -3.27 -2.17
N TYR A 86 -2.38 -2.66 -1.18
CA TYR A 86 -3.06 -1.82 -0.21
C TYR A 86 -3.65 -0.54 -0.82
N THR A 87 -2.90 0.08 -1.74
CA THR A 87 -3.35 1.27 -2.47
C THR A 87 -4.58 0.95 -3.31
N ASN A 88 -4.56 -0.18 -4.04
CA ASN A 88 -5.69 -0.59 -4.88
C ASN A 88 -6.93 -0.95 -4.07
N THR A 89 -6.77 -1.53 -2.88
CA THR A 89 -7.90 -1.86 -1.99
C THR A 89 -8.57 -0.63 -1.39
N VAL A 90 -7.87 0.49 -1.27
CA VAL A 90 -8.43 1.73 -0.67
C VAL A 90 -8.89 2.72 -1.73
N ALA A 91 -8.08 2.97 -2.77
CA ALA A 91 -8.38 3.98 -3.79
C ALA A 91 -9.66 3.66 -4.58
N GLY A 92 -9.91 2.39 -4.87
CA GLY A 92 -11.09 1.94 -5.62
C GLY A 92 -12.41 2.28 -4.90
N PRO A 93 -12.62 1.81 -3.65
CA PRO A 93 -13.78 2.17 -2.85
C PRO A 93 -13.95 3.70 -2.68
N LEU A 94 -12.86 4.42 -2.41
CA LEU A 94 -12.91 5.87 -2.20
C LEU A 94 -13.36 6.63 -3.47
N TYR A 95 -12.93 6.18 -4.64
CA TYR A 95 -13.40 6.74 -5.92
C TYR A 95 -14.89 6.51 -6.13
N ARG A 96 -15.38 5.30 -5.84
CA ARG A 96 -16.81 4.98 -5.94
C ARG A 96 -17.63 5.82 -4.97
N LEU A 97 -17.14 6.03 -3.74
CA LEU A 97 -17.77 6.90 -2.77
C LEU A 97 -17.90 8.34 -3.28
N LYS A 98 -16.80 8.90 -3.80
CA LYS A 98 -16.77 10.26 -4.36
C LYS A 98 -17.81 10.40 -5.47
N LEU A 99 -17.84 9.47 -6.42
CA LEU A 99 -18.80 9.49 -7.52
C LEU A 99 -20.25 9.35 -7.03
N TYR A 100 -20.47 8.49 -6.05
CA TYR A 100 -21.78 8.30 -5.42
C TYR A 100 -22.32 9.59 -4.81
N LEU A 101 -21.50 10.27 -4.00
CA LEU A 101 -21.86 11.52 -3.36
C LEU A 101 -22.12 12.63 -4.38
N TYR A 102 -21.36 12.73 -5.47
CA TYR A 102 -21.67 13.69 -6.53
C TYR A 102 -23.01 13.43 -7.21
N ASN A 103 -23.31 12.18 -7.51
CA ASN A 103 -24.59 11.85 -8.12
C ASN A 103 -25.77 12.13 -7.19
N MET A 104 -25.57 11.91 -5.88
CA MET A 104 -26.54 12.27 -4.85
C MET A 104 -26.77 13.79 -4.78
N LEU A 105 -25.71 14.59 -4.87
CA LEU A 105 -25.80 16.06 -4.94
C LEU A 105 -26.52 16.54 -6.20
N ASP A 106 -26.36 15.84 -7.32
CA ASP A 106 -27.04 16.14 -8.59
C ASP A 106 -28.52 15.69 -8.59
N GLY A 107 -29.04 15.13 -7.50
CA GLY A 107 -30.40 14.56 -7.42
C GLY A 107 -30.62 13.36 -8.34
N LYS A 108 -29.54 12.73 -8.84
CA LYS A 108 -29.65 11.58 -9.73
C LYS A 108 -30.03 10.35 -8.91
N PRO A 109 -31.04 9.57 -9.35
CA PRO A 109 -31.39 8.33 -8.66
C PRO A 109 -30.20 7.36 -8.72
N GLN A 110 -29.71 6.98 -7.55
CA GLN A 110 -28.63 6.00 -7.38
C GLN A 110 -29.14 4.86 -6.49
N GLY A 111 -28.82 3.62 -6.86
CA GLY A 111 -29.04 2.47 -5.97
C GLY A 111 -28.16 2.53 -4.72
N PRO A 112 -28.25 1.57 -3.79
CA PRO A 112 -27.41 1.56 -2.60
C PRO A 112 -25.92 1.41 -2.96
N LEU A 113 -25.07 2.19 -2.31
CA LEU A 113 -23.62 2.07 -2.40
C LEU A 113 -23.20 0.69 -1.88
N ARG A 114 -22.35 -0.01 -2.64
CA ARG A 114 -21.79 -1.31 -2.24
C ARG A 114 -20.30 -1.36 -2.54
N PHE A 115 -19.47 -1.42 -1.50
CA PHE A 115 -18.07 -1.82 -1.63
C PHE A 115 -17.93 -3.34 -1.60
N ARG A 116 -16.75 -3.86 -1.97
CA ARG A 116 -16.52 -5.30 -1.97
C ARG A 116 -16.42 -5.79 -0.52
N SER A 117 -16.80 -7.05 -0.28
CA SER A 117 -16.92 -7.63 1.07
C SER A 117 -15.64 -7.56 1.93
N ASN A 118 -14.47 -7.50 1.27
CA ASN A 118 -13.17 -7.52 1.92
C ASN A 118 -12.53 -6.12 2.05
N ASP A 119 -13.32 -5.06 1.87
CA ASP A 119 -12.85 -3.69 2.02
C ASP A 119 -13.22 -3.19 3.44
N ASN A 120 -12.31 -2.46 4.09
CA ASN A 120 -12.46 -1.95 5.47
C ASN A 120 -13.56 -0.86 5.62
N PHE A 121 -14.43 -0.68 4.62
CA PHE A 121 -15.36 0.45 4.50
C PHE A 121 -16.82 0.03 4.66
N LYS A 122 -17.11 -1.13 5.28
CA LYS A 122 -18.49 -1.59 5.50
C LYS A 122 -19.31 -0.60 6.32
N ASP A 123 -18.76 -0.11 7.43
CA ASP A 123 -19.46 0.84 8.30
C ASP A 123 -19.73 2.17 7.58
N LEU A 124 -18.76 2.62 6.77
CA LEU A 124 -18.94 3.81 5.93
C LEU A 124 -20.03 3.60 4.88
N THR A 125 -20.11 2.42 4.29
CA THR A 125 -21.17 2.06 3.33
C THR A 125 -22.54 2.11 3.98
N LEU A 126 -22.67 1.52 5.18
CA LEU A 126 -23.90 1.52 5.95
C LEU A 126 -24.33 2.95 6.29
N ALA A 127 -23.41 3.76 6.83
CA ALA A 127 -23.68 5.15 7.17
C ALA A 127 -24.17 5.97 5.97
N VAL A 128 -23.52 5.82 4.81
CA VAL A 128 -23.90 6.53 3.57
C VAL A 128 -25.26 6.07 3.05
N ASN A 129 -25.53 4.77 3.04
CA ASN A 129 -26.81 4.24 2.59
C ASN A 129 -27.97 4.65 3.51
N SER A 130 -27.76 4.60 4.83
CA SER A 130 -28.76 5.06 5.80
C SER A 130 -29.04 6.56 5.67
N PHE A 131 -28.03 7.36 5.31
CA PHE A 131 -28.21 8.78 5.05
C PHE A 131 -29.06 9.02 3.79
N GLN A 132 -28.78 8.32 2.69
CA GLN A 132 -29.58 8.40 1.46
C GLN A 132 -31.05 8.02 1.72
N GLU A 133 -31.28 6.94 2.45
CA GLU A 133 -32.63 6.46 2.76
C GLU A 133 -33.45 7.50 3.54
N LYS A 134 -32.83 8.17 4.52
CA LYS A 134 -33.47 9.28 5.25
C LYS A 134 -33.84 10.44 4.34
N ILE A 135 -32.95 10.84 3.43
CA ILE A 135 -33.23 11.93 2.49
C ILE A 135 -34.40 11.58 1.57
N ASN A 136 -34.39 10.38 0.98
CA ASN A 136 -35.48 9.92 0.12
C ASN A 136 -36.82 9.90 0.87
N THR A 137 -36.82 9.51 2.15
CA THR A 137 -38.03 9.48 2.99
C THR A 137 -38.58 10.89 3.21
N ILE A 138 -37.70 11.87 3.46
CA ILE A 138 -38.10 13.27 3.65
C ILE A 138 -38.68 13.87 2.36
N GLU A 139 -38.06 13.61 1.21
CA GLU A 139 -38.56 14.10 -0.09
C GLU A 139 -39.94 13.53 -0.43
N LEU A 140 -40.22 12.27 -0.06
CA LEU A 140 -41.52 11.65 -0.24
C LEU A 140 -42.60 12.27 0.67
N GLN A 141 -42.23 12.66 1.90
CA GLN A 141 -43.14 13.35 2.81
C GLN A 141 -43.48 14.77 2.37
N GLN A 142 -42.58 15.47 1.67
CA GLN A 142 -42.83 16.82 1.16
C GLN A 142 -43.67 16.86 -0.13
N LYS A 143 -43.81 15.71 -0.82
CA LYS A 143 -44.61 15.59 -2.04
C LYS A 143 -46.08 15.21 -1.79
N ASN A 144 -46.41 14.79 -0.58
CA ASN A 144 -47.77 14.44 -0.14
C ASN A 144 -48.36 15.57 0.72
#